data_AF-A0A3B1J8D7-F1
#
_entry.id   AF-A0A3B1J8D7-F1
#
_cell.length_a   1.000
_cell.length_b   1.000
_cell.length_c   1.000
_cell.angle_alpha   90.00
_cell.angle_beta   90.00
_cell.angle_gamma   90.00
#
_symmetry.space_group_name_H-M   'P 1'
#
loop_
_entity.id
_entity.type
_entity.pdbx_description
1 polymer ?
#
loop_
_entity_poly.entity_id
_entity_poly.type
_entity_poly.pdbx_seq_one_letter_code
_entity_poly.pdbx_strand_id
1 'polypeptide(L)'
;MRGYRVQGDRRQQFSVFSMSCSCLYDTNTEHVAHAVGEACIRLHLAEEKVCRDITELFRDDFIRALQESFLWPTEACALLLGPDCGHFDIYASWNITLPKVPKPPVVPPTPPKPGSPQSRVLFLTDIHWDAQYAEGSAIKCKEPLCCRNESGTPTWRHPGAGYWGTYSNCDLPLRTVENLLQNVAKAGPWDWVYWTGDIPAHNVWSQTRAQQLNELTIISKLVKKYLGPKVTVYPAVGNHESTPVNSFPPPFVQGNRSSQWLYDTMAEEWATWLPAEALETLRCIW
;
A
#
# COMPACT_ATOMS: atom_id res chain seq x y z
N MET A 1 25.88 -54.25 -3.23
CA MET A 1 26.24 -53.25 -2.20
C MET A 1 27.34 -52.35 -2.74
N ARG A 2 27.03 -51.08 -3.02
CA ARG A 2 27.98 -49.96 -3.02
C ARG A 2 27.14 -48.69 -2.97
N GLY A 3 26.97 -48.17 -1.75
CA GLY A 3 26.34 -46.88 -1.53
C GLY A 3 27.31 -45.78 -1.93
N TYR A 4 26.88 -44.87 -2.80
CA TYR A 4 27.52 -43.59 -2.98
C TYR A 4 26.82 -42.60 -2.06
N ARG A 5 27.45 -42.34 -0.92
CA ARG A 5 27.12 -41.21 -0.05
C ARG A 5 27.82 -39.99 -0.64
N VAL A 6 27.09 -39.18 -1.40
CA VAL A 6 27.58 -37.86 -1.83
C VAL A 6 27.54 -36.96 -0.61
N GLN A 7 28.73 -36.66 -0.10
CA GLN A 7 28.95 -35.79 1.04
C GLN A 7 28.89 -34.35 0.51
N GLY A 8 27.73 -33.70 0.65
CA GLY A 8 27.58 -32.28 0.32
C GLY A 8 28.64 -31.44 1.06
N ASP A 9 29.38 -30.63 0.31
CA ASP A 9 30.50 -29.85 0.82
C ASP A 9 30.01 -28.74 1.75
N ARG A 10 30.25 -28.92 3.06
CA ARG A 10 29.88 -27.93 4.09
C ARG A 10 30.47 -26.55 3.82
N ARG A 11 31.58 -26.42 3.09
CA ARG A 11 32.26 -25.12 2.86
C ARG A 11 31.44 -24.15 2.01
N GLN A 12 30.65 -24.64 1.07
CA GLN A 12 29.83 -23.77 0.21
C GLN A 12 28.62 -23.20 0.95
N GLN A 13 28.04 -24.02 1.85
CA GLN A 13 27.00 -23.58 2.78
C GLN A 13 27.51 -22.43 3.68
N PHE A 14 28.78 -22.49 4.13
CA PHE A 14 29.41 -21.42 4.92
C PHE A 14 29.59 -20.09 4.16
N SER A 15 29.85 -20.11 2.85
CA SER A 15 30.04 -18.88 2.06
C SER A 15 28.73 -18.11 1.89
N VAL A 16 27.63 -18.80 1.60
CA VAL A 16 26.29 -18.20 1.51
C VAL A 16 25.85 -17.68 2.88
N PHE A 17 26.13 -18.45 3.94
CA PHE A 17 25.89 -18.03 5.33
C PHE A 17 26.63 -16.75 5.71
N SER A 18 27.86 -16.55 5.22
CA SER A 18 28.62 -15.32 5.49
C SER A 18 28.00 -14.07 4.86
N MET A 19 27.35 -14.19 3.69
CA MET A 19 26.70 -13.08 2.99
C MET A 19 25.41 -12.69 3.71
N SER A 20 24.60 -13.67 4.12
CA SER A 20 23.41 -13.45 4.97
C SER A 20 23.79 -12.85 6.33
N CYS A 21 24.88 -13.30 6.97
CA CYS A 21 25.38 -12.72 8.22
C CYS A 21 25.92 -11.29 8.08
N SER A 22 26.58 -10.97 6.95
CA SER A 22 27.13 -9.62 6.74
C SER A 22 26.05 -8.55 6.59
N CYS A 23 24.82 -8.89 6.21
CA CYS A 23 23.72 -7.93 6.15
C CYS A 23 22.97 -7.75 7.50
N LEU A 24 23.39 -8.42 8.59
CA LEU A 24 22.70 -8.38 9.89
C LEU A 24 23.08 -7.20 10.80
N TYR A 25 24.03 -6.35 10.41
CA TYR A 25 24.44 -5.19 11.19
C TYR A 25 23.75 -3.91 10.70
N ASP A 26 23.18 -3.12 11.61
CA ASP A 26 22.49 -1.85 11.30
C ASP A 26 23.36 -0.87 10.49
N THR A 27 24.67 -0.82 10.75
CA THR A 27 25.60 0.00 9.96
C THR A 27 25.69 -0.41 8.48
N ASN A 28 25.34 -1.65 8.15
CA ASN A 28 25.37 -2.15 6.79
C ASN A 28 24.06 -1.85 6.03
N THR A 29 22.93 -1.72 6.72
CA THR A 29 21.67 -1.34 6.06
C THR A 29 21.69 0.14 5.66
N GLU A 30 22.25 1.01 6.50
CA GLU A 30 22.49 2.43 6.18
C GLU A 30 23.39 2.60 4.95
N HIS A 31 24.49 1.83 4.87
CA HIS A 31 25.37 1.87 3.70
C HIS A 31 24.67 1.41 2.41
N VAL A 32 23.80 0.40 2.49
CA VAL A 32 23.01 -0.08 1.34
C VAL A 32 22.03 1.01 0.89
N ALA A 33 21.25 1.59 1.80
CA ALA A 33 20.32 2.68 1.47
C ALA A 33 21.06 3.87 0.86
N HIS A 34 22.19 4.28 1.45
CA HIS A 34 23.02 5.35 0.92
C HIS A 34 23.53 5.03 -0.50
N ALA A 35 24.06 3.82 -0.73
CA ALA A 35 24.55 3.42 -2.05
C ALA A 35 23.43 3.39 -3.11
N VAL A 36 22.24 2.92 -2.75
CA VAL A 36 21.06 2.93 -3.63
C VAL A 36 20.58 4.35 -3.89
N GLY A 37 20.57 5.22 -2.89
CA GLY A 37 20.25 6.65 -3.02
C GLY A 37 21.22 7.36 -3.98
N GLU A 38 22.52 7.13 -3.85
CA GLU A 38 23.54 7.64 -4.77
C GLU A 38 23.35 7.12 -6.19
N ALA A 39 22.99 5.84 -6.36
CA ALA A 39 22.67 5.28 -7.66
C ALA A 39 21.42 5.95 -8.28
N CYS A 40 20.37 6.15 -7.49
CA CYS A 40 19.14 6.85 -7.91
C CYS A 40 19.45 8.26 -8.45
N ILE A 41 20.30 9.02 -7.73
CA ILE A 41 20.72 10.37 -8.11
C ILE A 41 21.53 10.34 -9.41
N ARG A 42 22.54 9.46 -9.50
CA ARG A 42 23.43 9.37 -10.68
C ARG A 42 22.72 8.88 -11.93
N LEU A 43 21.70 8.05 -11.78
CA LEU A 43 20.87 7.56 -12.87
C LEU A 43 19.72 8.51 -13.23
N HIS A 44 19.60 9.66 -12.54
CA HIS A 44 18.56 10.66 -12.76
C HIS A 44 17.13 10.09 -12.68
N LEU A 45 16.88 9.20 -11.72
CA LEU A 45 15.56 8.57 -11.54
C LEU A 45 14.55 9.50 -10.85
N ALA A 46 15.01 10.36 -9.94
CA ALA A 46 14.23 11.38 -9.27
C ALA A 46 15.16 12.51 -8.77
N GLU A 47 14.59 13.58 -8.22
CA GLU A 47 15.38 14.62 -7.54
C GLU A 47 16.11 14.05 -6.32
N GLU A 48 17.24 14.68 -5.97
CA GLU A 48 18.12 14.19 -4.91
C GLU A 48 17.39 13.96 -3.58
N LYS A 49 16.55 14.90 -3.16
CA LYS A 49 15.76 14.77 -1.93
C LYS A 49 14.85 13.54 -1.97
N VAL A 50 14.13 13.35 -3.08
CA VAL A 50 13.23 12.20 -3.27
C VAL A 50 14.01 10.89 -3.24
N CYS A 51 15.15 10.81 -3.94
CA CYS A 51 16.02 9.62 -3.92
C CYS A 51 16.50 9.30 -2.49
N ARG A 52 16.97 10.29 -1.72
CA ARG A 52 17.43 10.05 -0.35
C ARG A 52 16.28 9.64 0.57
N ASP A 53 15.19 10.39 0.57
CA ASP A 53 14.05 10.14 1.47
C ASP A 53 13.38 8.79 1.19
N ILE A 54 13.16 8.43 -0.08
CA ILE A 54 12.51 7.16 -0.43
C ILE A 54 13.40 5.96 -0.08
N THR A 55 14.71 6.04 -0.31
CA THR A 55 15.62 4.93 0.01
C THR A 55 15.77 4.72 1.51
N GLU A 56 15.73 5.80 2.29
CA GLU A 56 15.73 5.73 3.75
C GLU A 56 14.42 5.16 4.28
N LEU A 57 13.28 5.63 3.77
CA LEU A 57 11.95 5.16 4.19
C LEU A 57 11.76 3.65 3.91
N PHE A 58 12.21 3.16 2.75
CA PHE A 58 12.07 1.75 2.37
C PHE A 58 13.17 0.84 2.96
N ARG A 59 14.24 1.39 3.53
CA ARG A 59 15.48 0.67 3.87
C ARG A 59 15.22 -0.62 4.62
N ASP A 60 14.56 -0.53 5.77
CA ASP A 60 14.48 -1.64 6.71
C ASP A 60 13.57 -2.75 6.18
N ASP A 61 12.41 -2.40 5.61
CA ASP A 61 11.45 -3.35 5.05
C ASP A 61 11.98 -4.03 3.79
N PHE A 62 12.60 -3.26 2.88
CA PHE A 62 13.14 -3.81 1.63
C PHE A 62 14.31 -4.74 1.88
N ILE A 63 15.27 -4.34 2.72
CA ILE A 63 16.44 -5.18 3.03
C ILE A 63 15.99 -6.44 3.76
N ARG A 64 15.03 -6.34 4.68
CA ARG A 64 14.48 -7.50 5.37
C ARG A 64 13.78 -8.45 4.40
N ALA A 65 12.93 -7.94 3.52
CA ALA A 65 12.25 -8.74 2.50
C ALA A 65 13.29 -9.48 1.62
N LEU A 66 14.37 -8.80 1.24
CA LEU A 66 15.46 -9.40 0.47
C LEU A 66 16.21 -10.49 1.27
N GLN A 67 16.46 -10.27 2.56
CA GLN A 67 17.10 -11.23 3.47
C GLN A 67 16.27 -12.49 3.70
N GLU A 68 14.96 -12.34 3.84
CA GLU A 68 14.01 -13.43 4.09
C GLU A 68 13.43 -14.04 2.81
N SER A 69 13.96 -13.64 1.65
CA SER A 69 13.64 -14.25 0.35
C SER A 69 14.91 -14.62 -0.40
N PHE A 70 15.35 -13.82 -1.37
CA PHE A 70 16.43 -14.17 -2.30
C PHE A 70 17.77 -14.42 -1.62
N LEU A 71 18.05 -13.79 -0.48
CA LEU A 71 19.29 -13.98 0.28
C LEU A 71 19.15 -15.00 1.42
N TRP A 72 17.98 -15.63 1.54
CA TRP A 72 17.78 -16.70 2.50
C TRP A 72 18.65 -17.90 2.12
N PRO A 73 19.35 -18.56 3.07
CA PRO A 73 20.40 -19.53 2.72
C PRO A 73 19.94 -20.67 1.81
N THR A 74 18.71 -21.19 1.99
CA THR A 74 18.19 -22.29 1.17
C THR A 74 17.80 -21.82 -0.23
N GLU A 75 17.18 -20.65 -0.34
CA GLU A 75 16.79 -20.01 -1.61
C GLU A 75 18.03 -19.69 -2.45
N ALA A 76 18.97 -18.94 -1.87
CA ALA A 76 20.21 -18.54 -2.53
C ALA A 76 21.03 -19.76 -2.97
N CYS A 77 21.14 -20.79 -2.12
CA CYS A 77 21.92 -21.96 -2.48
C CYS A 77 21.26 -22.77 -3.61
N ALA A 78 19.94 -22.93 -3.57
CA ALA A 78 19.21 -23.61 -4.62
C ALA A 78 19.35 -22.91 -5.97
N LEU A 79 19.28 -21.57 -5.97
CA LEU A 79 19.44 -20.76 -7.18
C LEU A 79 20.85 -20.87 -7.78
N LEU A 80 21.89 -20.91 -6.94
CA LEU A 80 23.28 -20.90 -7.40
C LEU A 80 23.85 -22.30 -7.70
N LEU A 81 23.49 -23.30 -6.90
CA LEU A 81 24.10 -24.64 -6.92
C LEU A 81 23.12 -25.75 -7.32
N GLY A 82 21.84 -25.41 -7.51
CA GLY A 82 20.79 -26.36 -7.87
C GLY A 82 20.06 -26.99 -6.67
N PRO A 83 19.04 -27.82 -6.94
CA PRO A 83 18.07 -28.29 -5.95
C PRO A 83 18.66 -29.22 -4.88
N ASP A 84 19.87 -29.76 -5.10
CA ASP A 84 20.55 -30.60 -4.10
C ASP A 84 21.03 -29.78 -2.89
N CYS A 85 21.18 -28.45 -3.02
CA CYS A 85 21.59 -27.58 -1.93
C CYS A 85 20.44 -26.92 -1.16
N GLY A 86 19.24 -26.84 -1.75
CA GLY A 86 18.09 -26.16 -1.15
C GLY A 86 16.83 -26.20 -2.00
N HIS A 87 15.88 -25.35 -1.65
CA HIS A 87 14.66 -25.12 -2.42
C HIS A 87 14.60 -23.65 -2.82
N PHE A 88 14.16 -23.36 -4.04
CA PHE A 88 13.90 -22.01 -4.52
C PHE A 88 12.42 -21.89 -4.90
N ASP A 89 11.62 -21.14 -4.13
CA ASP A 89 10.18 -21.03 -4.33
C ASP A 89 9.64 -19.59 -4.46
N ILE A 90 10.54 -18.62 -4.57
CA ILE A 90 10.16 -17.22 -4.79
C ILE A 90 9.34 -17.10 -6.08
N TYR A 91 8.09 -16.65 -5.94
CA TYR A 91 7.08 -16.57 -6.99
C TYR A 91 6.74 -17.91 -7.67
N ALA A 92 6.95 -19.04 -6.99
CA ALA A 92 6.52 -20.34 -7.50
C ALA A 92 4.99 -20.37 -7.71
N SER A 93 4.56 -21.18 -8.68
CA SER A 93 3.14 -21.39 -8.94
C SER A 93 2.47 -22.11 -7.77
N TRP A 94 1.32 -21.59 -7.34
CA TRP A 94 0.50 -22.17 -6.28
C TRP A 94 -0.94 -22.37 -6.78
N ASN A 95 -1.68 -23.26 -6.11
CA ASN A 95 -3.06 -23.59 -6.46
C ASN A 95 -3.96 -23.58 -5.22
N ILE A 96 -5.23 -23.22 -5.40
CA ILE A 96 -6.27 -23.37 -4.37
C ILE A 96 -7.14 -24.58 -4.71
N THR A 97 -7.35 -25.44 -3.72
CA THR A 97 -8.25 -26.59 -3.87
C THR A 97 -9.69 -26.14 -3.66
N LEU A 98 -10.52 -26.26 -4.69
CA LEU A 98 -11.95 -25.96 -4.59
C LEU A 98 -12.68 -27.09 -3.84
N PRO A 99 -13.82 -26.79 -3.18
CA PRO A 99 -14.67 -27.81 -2.59
C PRO A 99 -15.12 -28.86 -3.63
N LYS A 100 -15.32 -30.11 -3.19
CA LYS A 100 -15.78 -31.22 -4.06
C LYS A 100 -17.23 -31.08 -4.54
N VAL A 101 -17.94 -30.04 -4.10
CA VAL A 101 -19.33 -29.78 -4.48
C VAL A 101 -19.37 -29.47 -5.98
N PRO A 102 -20.19 -30.19 -6.79
CA PRO A 102 -20.28 -29.92 -8.21
C PRO A 102 -20.71 -28.47 -8.49
N LYS A 103 -20.05 -27.82 -9.45
CA LYS A 103 -20.44 -26.47 -9.89
C LYS A 103 -21.88 -26.52 -10.42
N PRO A 104 -22.79 -25.66 -9.91
CA PRO A 104 -24.16 -25.61 -10.41
C PRO A 104 -24.18 -25.18 -11.90
N PRO A 105 -25.23 -25.55 -12.66
CA PRO A 105 -25.41 -25.06 -14.02
C PRO A 105 -25.36 -23.53 -14.08
N VAL A 106 -24.72 -22.98 -15.12
CA VAL A 106 -24.65 -21.54 -15.31
C VAL A 106 -26.02 -21.03 -15.76
N VAL A 107 -26.65 -20.21 -14.92
CA VAL A 107 -27.94 -19.56 -15.21
C VAL A 107 -27.70 -18.06 -15.34
N PRO A 108 -27.90 -17.46 -16.53
CA PRO A 108 -27.78 -16.02 -16.70
C PRO A 108 -28.79 -15.25 -15.82
N PRO A 109 -28.44 -14.06 -15.30
CA PRO A 109 -29.39 -13.21 -14.60
C PRO A 109 -30.58 -12.85 -15.50
N THR A 110 -31.79 -13.02 -14.98
CA THR A 110 -33.01 -12.60 -15.69
C THR A 110 -33.24 -11.11 -15.51
N PRO A 111 -33.67 -10.37 -16.55
CA PRO A 111 -34.04 -8.97 -16.40
C PRO A 111 -35.08 -8.75 -15.30
N PRO A 112 -34.96 -7.68 -14.49
CA PRO A 112 -35.93 -7.38 -13.46
C PRO A 112 -37.30 -7.05 -14.09
N LYS A 113 -38.37 -7.48 -13.42
CA LYS A 113 -39.74 -7.14 -13.85
C LYS A 113 -39.97 -5.63 -13.75
N PRO A 114 -40.83 -5.03 -14.59
CA PRO A 114 -41.23 -3.64 -14.42
C PRO A 114 -41.72 -3.37 -12.98
N GLY A 115 -41.23 -2.29 -12.37
CA GLY A 115 -41.55 -1.93 -10.98
C GLY A 115 -40.77 -2.68 -9.89
N SER A 116 -39.77 -3.49 -10.24
CA SER A 116 -38.90 -4.11 -9.23
C SER A 116 -38.17 -3.04 -8.41
N PRO A 117 -37.94 -3.26 -7.10
CA PRO A 117 -37.13 -2.37 -6.29
C PRO A 117 -35.73 -2.16 -6.88
N GLN A 118 -35.24 -0.94 -6.79
CA GLN A 118 -33.90 -0.57 -7.24
C GLN A 118 -33.08 -0.10 -6.06
N SER A 119 -31.83 -0.55 -6.00
CA SER A 119 -30.86 -0.01 -5.05
C SER A 119 -29.94 1.02 -5.72
N ARG A 120 -29.60 2.07 -4.98
CA ARG A 120 -28.63 3.10 -5.37
C ARG A 120 -27.40 2.98 -4.48
N VAL A 121 -26.27 2.67 -5.12
CA VAL A 121 -24.98 2.46 -4.46
C VAL A 121 -24.06 3.62 -4.80
N LEU A 122 -23.55 4.32 -3.78
CA LEU A 122 -22.46 5.27 -3.98
C LEU A 122 -21.13 4.50 -4.01
N PHE A 123 -20.25 4.84 -4.94
CA PHE A 123 -18.91 4.27 -5.02
C PHE A 123 -17.88 5.39 -4.88
N LEU A 124 -17.05 5.31 -3.84
CA LEU A 124 -15.94 6.21 -3.57
C LEU A 124 -14.63 5.42 -3.72
N THR A 125 -13.62 6.02 -4.30
CA THR A 125 -12.30 5.40 -4.47
C THR A 125 -11.26 6.48 -4.72
N ASP A 126 -9.99 6.19 -4.42
CA ASP A 126 -8.84 7.03 -4.79
C ASP A 126 -9.04 8.50 -4.38
N ILE A 127 -9.36 8.70 -3.09
CA ILE A 127 -9.60 10.06 -2.55
C ILE A 127 -8.31 10.88 -2.61
N HIS A 128 -7.15 10.24 -2.34
CA HIS A 128 -5.82 10.84 -2.32
C HIS A 128 -5.85 12.27 -1.76
N TRP A 129 -6.15 12.37 -0.47
CA TRP A 129 -6.11 13.64 0.23
C TRP A 129 -4.65 14.04 0.48
N ASP A 130 -4.27 15.20 -0.07
CA ASP A 130 -3.01 15.85 0.21
C ASP A 130 -3.20 16.95 1.27
N ALA A 131 -2.73 16.67 2.49
CA ALA A 131 -2.72 17.62 3.59
C ALA A 131 -1.83 18.84 3.34
N GLN A 132 -0.87 18.75 2.41
CA GLN A 132 0.09 19.79 2.05
C GLN A 132 -0.26 20.52 0.75
N TYR A 133 -1.39 20.20 0.10
CA TYR A 133 -1.82 20.91 -1.11
C TYR A 133 -1.92 22.42 -0.85
N ALA A 134 -1.19 23.20 -1.63
CA ALA A 134 -1.09 24.65 -1.51
C ALA A 134 -1.57 25.31 -2.80
N GLU A 135 -2.68 26.05 -2.73
CA GLU A 135 -3.12 26.90 -3.84
C GLU A 135 -2.04 27.91 -4.24
N GLY A 136 -1.89 28.15 -5.53
CA GLY A 136 -0.92 29.09 -6.09
C GLY A 136 0.51 28.54 -6.19
N SER A 137 0.80 27.36 -5.65
CA SER A 137 2.11 26.71 -5.78
C SER A 137 2.39 26.21 -7.21
N ALA A 138 3.64 25.85 -7.51
CA ALA A 138 3.98 25.33 -8.82
C ALA A 138 3.30 23.99 -9.12
N ILE A 139 2.64 23.93 -10.29
CA ILE A 139 1.96 22.73 -10.79
C ILE A 139 2.91 21.81 -11.56
N LYS A 140 4.07 22.34 -11.98
CA LYS A 140 5.15 21.61 -12.63
C LYS A 140 6.40 21.76 -11.78
N CYS A 141 6.67 20.75 -10.99
CA CYS A 141 7.88 20.58 -10.21
C CYS A 141 8.68 19.41 -10.76
N LYS A 142 9.81 19.09 -10.14
CA LYS A 142 10.64 17.96 -10.53
C LYS A 142 10.38 16.70 -9.68
N GLU A 143 9.59 16.85 -8.63
CA GLU A 143 9.18 15.76 -7.75
C GLU A 143 7.99 15.00 -8.36
N PRO A 144 7.72 13.74 -7.94
CA PRO A 144 6.60 12.97 -8.47
C PRO A 144 5.21 13.57 -8.17
N LEU A 145 5.09 14.33 -7.08
CA LEU A 145 3.87 15.03 -6.66
C LEU A 145 4.17 16.52 -6.46
N CYS A 146 3.37 17.38 -7.08
CA CYS A 146 3.50 18.83 -7.04
C CYS A 146 2.31 19.48 -6.32
N CYS A 147 2.07 20.77 -6.55
CA CYS A 147 1.01 21.56 -5.93
C CYS A 147 1.15 21.71 -4.40
N ARG A 148 2.38 21.67 -3.89
CA ARG A 148 2.73 21.93 -2.49
C ARG A 148 3.62 23.16 -2.38
N ASN A 149 3.74 23.72 -1.18
CA ASN A 149 4.62 24.88 -0.96
C ASN A 149 6.09 24.61 -1.38
N GLU A 150 6.54 23.37 -1.22
CA GLU A 150 7.88 22.91 -1.61
C GLU A 150 8.07 22.70 -3.12
N SER A 151 6.98 22.62 -3.89
CA SER A 151 7.01 22.42 -5.35
C SER A 151 7.61 23.61 -6.11
N GLY A 152 7.83 24.74 -5.44
CA GLY A 152 8.40 25.97 -5.99
C GLY A 152 7.36 26.99 -6.44
N THR A 153 7.80 28.00 -7.16
CA THR A 153 6.96 29.12 -7.61
C THR A 153 6.37 28.86 -9.01
N PRO A 154 5.12 29.27 -9.25
CA PRO A 154 4.50 29.16 -10.57
C PRO A 154 5.22 30.04 -11.59
N THR A 155 5.07 29.70 -12.86
CA THR A 155 5.67 30.45 -13.98
C THR A 155 4.57 31.20 -14.74
N TRP A 156 4.93 32.24 -15.50
CA TRP A 156 3.94 32.98 -16.28
C TRP A 156 3.16 32.10 -17.30
N ARG A 157 3.78 31.01 -17.78
CA ARG A 157 3.13 30.05 -18.71
C ARG A 157 2.25 29.02 -18.01
N HIS A 158 2.46 28.80 -16.71
CA HIS A 158 1.74 27.80 -15.92
C HIS A 158 1.27 28.47 -14.63
N PRO A 159 0.03 28.98 -14.60
CA PRO A 159 -0.53 29.56 -13.38
C PRO A 159 -0.49 28.51 -12.27
N GLY A 160 -0.35 28.99 -11.02
CA GLY A 160 -0.21 28.12 -9.86
C GLY A 160 -1.41 27.23 -9.62
N ALA A 161 -1.24 26.30 -8.68
CA ALA A 161 -2.25 25.29 -8.35
C ALA A 161 -3.60 25.94 -8.04
N GLY A 162 -4.67 25.43 -8.65
CA GLY A 162 -6.02 25.95 -8.47
C GLY A 162 -6.56 25.71 -7.06
N TYR A 163 -7.56 26.48 -6.67
CA TYR A 163 -8.21 26.34 -5.36
C TYR A 163 -8.75 24.91 -5.13
N TRP A 164 -9.46 24.33 -6.08
CA TRP A 164 -10.14 23.02 -5.93
C TRP A 164 -9.29 21.81 -6.36
N GLY A 165 -8.07 22.02 -6.83
CA GLY A 165 -7.29 20.99 -7.53
C GLY A 165 -6.79 21.51 -8.87
N THR A 166 -5.94 20.73 -9.51
CA THR A 166 -5.25 21.11 -10.75
C THR A 166 -5.06 19.89 -11.65
N TYR A 167 -5.20 20.07 -12.96
CA TYR A 167 -4.80 19.06 -13.95
C TYR A 167 -3.27 18.98 -14.10
N SER A 168 -2.62 18.33 -13.14
CA SER A 168 -1.19 18.02 -13.15
C SER A 168 -0.92 16.80 -12.26
N ASN A 169 0.35 16.49 -11.99
CA ASN A 169 0.75 15.51 -10.98
C ASN A 169 0.52 16.10 -9.58
N CYS A 170 -0.74 16.22 -9.18
CA CYS A 170 -1.19 16.82 -7.93
C CYS A 170 -2.39 16.05 -7.39
N ASP A 171 -2.45 15.91 -6.07
CA ASP A 171 -3.54 15.27 -5.35
C ASP A 171 -4.55 16.33 -4.85
N LEU A 172 -5.57 15.90 -4.09
CA LEU A 172 -6.70 16.77 -3.74
C LEU A 172 -6.49 17.52 -2.41
N PRO A 173 -6.82 18.81 -2.32
CA PRO A 173 -6.95 19.47 -1.02
C PRO A 173 -8.21 18.99 -0.29
N LEU A 174 -8.18 19.01 1.06
CA LEU A 174 -9.29 18.54 1.90
C LEU A 174 -10.65 19.17 1.55
N ARG A 175 -10.64 20.45 1.17
CA ARG A 175 -11.85 21.19 0.78
C ARG A 175 -12.56 20.57 -0.42
N THR A 176 -11.83 19.98 -1.37
CA THR A 176 -12.44 19.30 -2.53
C THR A 176 -13.07 17.99 -2.10
N VAL A 177 -12.43 17.24 -1.22
CA VAL A 177 -12.98 16.02 -0.62
C VAL A 177 -14.24 16.34 0.19
N GLU A 178 -14.22 17.38 1.01
CA GLU A 178 -15.37 17.84 1.79
C GLU A 178 -16.51 18.33 0.88
N ASN A 179 -16.21 19.06 -0.20
CA ASN A 179 -17.20 19.49 -1.18
C ASN A 179 -17.85 18.30 -1.91
N LEU A 180 -17.07 17.29 -2.29
CA LEU A 180 -17.59 16.04 -2.86
C LEU A 180 -18.58 15.40 -1.89
N LEU A 181 -18.17 15.18 -0.64
CA LEU A 181 -18.99 14.51 0.37
C LEU A 181 -20.30 15.27 0.67
N GLN A 182 -20.25 16.59 0.70
CA GLN A 182 -21.44 17.44 0.82
C GLN A 182 -22.42 17.25 -0.34
N ASN A 183 -21.93 17.13 -1.58
CA ASN A 183 -22.78 17.01 -2.76
C ASN A 183 -23.34 15.60 -2.93
N VAL A 184 -22.55 14.55 -2.68
CA VAL A 184 -23.06 13.17 -2.75
C VAL A 184 -24.09 12.89 -1.67
N ALA A 185 -23.95 13.47 -0.48
CA ALA A 185 -24.97 13.38 0.57
C ALA A 185 -26.33 13.97 0.11
N LYS A 186 -26.30 15.08 -0.65
CA LYS A 186 -27.51 15.69 -1.24
C LYS A 186 -28.08 14.91 -2.42
N ALA A 187 -27.24 14.21 -3.18
CA ALA A 187 -27.63 13.42 -4.35
C ALA A 187 -28.25 12.05 -3.99
N GLY A 188 -28.23 11.68 -2.71
CA GLY A 188 -28.90 10.49 -2.18
C GLY A 188 -30.44 10.58 -2.24
N PRO A 189 -31.16 9.62 -1.61
CA PRO A 189 -30.64 8.62 -0.67
C PRO A 189 -29.82 7.52 -1.34
N TRP A 190 -28.90 6.94 -0.56
CA TRP A 190 -28.09 5.77 -0.93
C TRP A 190 -28.45 4.63 0.01
N ASP A 191 -28.57 3.40 -0.52
CA ASP A 191 -28.82 2.24 0.33
C ASP A 191 -27.53 1.79 1.04
N TRP A 192 -26.40 1.87 0.32
CA TRP A 192 -25.07 1.62 0.85
C TRP A 192 -23.99 2.34 0.04
N VAL A 193 -22.79 2.38 0.59
CA VAL A 193 -21.60 2.95 -0.06
C VAL A 193 -20.50 1.91 -0.11
N TYR A 194 -19.82 1.79 -1.25
CA TYR A 194 -18.55 1.11 -1.36
C TYR A 194 -17.44 2.16 -1.38
N TRP A 195 -16.41 1.96 -0.57
CA TRP A 195 -15.27 2.87 -0.49
C TRP A 195 -13.95 2.10 -0.58
N THR A 196 -13.33 2.08 -1.74
CA THR A 196 -12.23 1.14 -2.03
C THR A 196 -10.83 1.67 -1.74
N GLY A 197 -10.67 2.50 -0.71
CA GLY A 197 -9.35 2.90 -0.19
C GLY A 197 -8.68 4.03 -0.97
N ASP A 198 -7.35 4.03 -0.91
CA ASP A 198 -6.44 5.05 -1.42
C ASP A 198 -6.77 6.45 -0.88
N ILE A 199 -6.67 6.56 0.45
CA ILE A 199 -6.86 7.79 1.21
C ILE A 199 -5.64 8.71 1.12
N PRO A 200 -4.41 8.24 1.38
CA PRO A 200 -3.23 9.10 1.45
C PRO A 200 -2.75 9.55 0.07
N ALA A 201 -2.13 10.73 0.00
CA ALA A 201 -1.55 11.27 -1.23
C ALA A 201 -0.30 10.49 -1.73
N HIS A 202 0.19 10.84 -2.91
CA HIS A 202 1.32 10.23 -3.60
C HIS A 202 2.70 10.76 -3.16
N ASN A 203 2.84 11.35 -1.98
CA ASN A 203 4.14 11.74 -1.40
C ASN A 203 4.88 10.57 -0.75
N VAL A 204 4.96 9.47 -1.47
CA VAL A 204 5.40 8.15 -0.99
C VAL A 204 6.85 8.10 -0.51
N TRP A 205 7.64 9.13 -0.79
CA TRP A 205 9.01 9.28 -0.26
C TRP A 205 9.04 9.89 1.15
N SER A 206 7.94 10.50 1.60
CA SER A 206 7.89 11.27 2.85
C SER A 206 6.56 11.05 3.57
N GLN A 207 6.29 9.80 3.95
CA GLN A 207 5.11 9.40 4.73
C GLN A 207 5.52 8.73 6.05
N THR A 208 4.80 9.04 7.11
CA THR A 208 4.96 8.41 8.43
C THR A 208 3.67 7.70 8.84
N ARG A 209 3.75 6.66 9.69
CA ARG A 209 2.56 5.96 10.19
C ARG A 209 1.56 6.92 10.84
N ALA A 210 2.06 7.91 11.60
CA ALA A 210 1.23 8.92 12.24
C ALA A 210 0.43 9.76 11.23
N GLN A 211 1.02 10.13 10.09
CA GLN A 211 0.31 10.82 9.01
C GLN A 211 -0.75 9.92 8.38
N GLN A 212 -0.41 8.67 8.01
CA GLN A 212 -1.35 7.70 7.43
C GLN A 212 -2.58 7.48 8.32
N LEU A 213 -2.35 7.27 9.63
CA LEU A 213 -3.44 7.08 10.60
C LEU A 213 -4.29 8.34 10.77
N ASN A 214 -3.66 9.52 10.81
CA ASN A 214 -4.38 10.78 10.90
C ASN A 214 -5.25 11.02 9.66
N GLU A 215 -4.75 10.70 8.47
CA GLU A 215 -5.50 10.81 7.21
C GLU A 215 -6.67 9.83 7.15
N LEU A 216 -6.43 8.57 7.51
CA LEU A 216 -7.47 7.54 7.67
C LEU A 216 -8.59 8.02 8.61
N THR A 217 -8.23 8.51 9.79
CA THR A 217 -9.17 9.00 10.79
C THR A 217 -9.96 10.21 10.28
N ILE A 218 -9.31 11.22 9.69
CA ILE A 218 -9.96 12.44 9.22
C ILE A 218 -10.94 12.12 8.10
N ILE A 219 -10.52 11.36 7.09
CA ILE A 219 -11.39 11.04 5.96
C ILE A 219 -12.53 10.12 6.39
N SER A 220 -12.29 9.10 7.23
CA SER A 220 -13.35 8.26 7.79
C SER A 220 -14.40 9.08 8.55
N LYS A 221 -13.94 10.05 9.36
CA LYS A 221 -14.85 10.97 10.08
C LYS A 221 -15.61 11.91 9.15
N LEU A 222 -15.02 12.41 8.07
CA LEU A 222 -15.73 13.21 7.07
C LEU A 222 -16.79 12.40 6.33
N VAL A 223 -16.46 11.18 5.91
CA VAL A 223 -17.40 10.25 5.28
C VAL A 223 -18.59 10.00 6.22
N LYS A 224 -18.33 9.68 7.49
CA LYS A 224 -19.35 9.49 8.53
C LYS A 224 -20.19 10.74 8.76
N LYS A 225 -19.58 11.92 8.83
CA LYS A 225 -20.24 13.21 9.04
C LYS A 225 -21.27 13.51 7.95
N TYR A 226 -20.92 13.27 6.68
CA TYR A 226 -21.76 13.67 5.55
C TYR A 226 -22.78 12.63 5.12
N LEU A 227 -22.43 11.35 5.13
CA LEU A 227 -23.37 10.28 4.79
C LEU A 227 -24.34 9.98 5.96
N GLY A 228 -23.93 10.33 7.18
CA GLY A 228 -24.73 10.16 8.38
C GLY A 228 -24.82 8.70 8.85
N PRO A 229 -25.44 8.47 10.02
CA PRO A 229 -25.46 7.15 10.66
C PRO A 229 -26.43 6.14 10.02
N LYS A 230 -27.24 6.58 9.03
CA LYS A 230 -28.26 5.74 8.40
C LYS A 230 -27.76 4.97 7.17
N VAL A 231 -26.61 5.35 6.63
CA VAL A 231 -26.02 4.73 5.44
C VAL A 231 -24.82 3.90 5.88
N THR A 232 -24.82 2.62 5.53
CA THR A 232 -23.67 1.73 5.79
C THR A 232 -22.62 1.92 4.70
N VAL A 233 -21.37 2.10 5.12
CA VAL A 233 -20.21 2.19 4.23
C VAL A 233 -19.40 0.91 4.36
N TYR A 234 -19.09 0.26 3.24
CA TYR A 234 -18.22 -0.91 3.17
C TYR A 234 -16.87 -0.49 2.60
N PRO A 235 -15.88 -0.22 3.45
CA PRO A 235 -14.54 0.14 3.01
C PRO A 235 -13.74 -1.09 2.55
N ALA A 236 -12.78 -0.87 1.67
CA ALA A 236 -11.70 -1.80 1.36
C ALA A 236 -10.34 -1.09 1.51
N VAL A 237 -9.30 -1.88 1.72
CA VAL A 237 -7.92 -1.38 1.88
C VAL A 237 -7.31 -1.21 0.50
N GLY A 238 -6.84 0.00 0.19
CA GLY A 238 -6.04 0.30 -1.00
C GLY A 238 -4.55 0.10 -0.73
N ASN A 239 -3.72 0.41 -1.71
CA ASN A 239 -2.28 0.18 -1.62
C ASN A 239 -1.51 1.39 -1.05
N HIS A 240 -2.15 2.57 -0.98
CA HIS A 240 -1.58 3.77 -0.37
C HIS A 240 -1.83 3.91 1.13
N GLU A 241 -2.63 3.03 1.76
CA GLU A 241 -2.94 3.12 3.20
C GLU A 241 -1.72 2.88 4.10
N SER A 242 -0.78 2.02 3.70
CA SER A 242 0.41 1.72 4.48
C SER A 242 1.61 2.60 4.10
N THR A 243 2.59 2.65 5.00
CA THR A 243 3.91 3.22 4.71
C THR A 243 4.99 2.24 5.16
N PRO A 244 6.01 1.96 4.32
CA PRO A 244 6.19 2.47 2.95
C PRO A 244 5.06 2.01 1.99
N VAL A 245 4.78 2.76 0.92
CA VAL A 245 3.66 2.47 0.01
C VAL A 245 3.72 1.02 -0.51
N ASN A 246 2.57 0.35 -0.62
CA ASN A 246 2.43 -1.07 -0.97
C ASN A 246 2.99 -2.07 0.07
N SER A 247 3.53 -1.62 1.21
CA SER A 247 4.04 -2.51 2.24
C SER A 247 2.90 -3.10 3.06
N PHE A 248 2.46 -4.31 2.71
CA PHE A 248 1.45 -5.08 3.43
C PHE A 248 2.02 -6.45 3.81
N PRO A 249 2.92 -6.50 4.82
CA PRO A 249 3.48 -7.75 5.30
C PRO A 249 2.35 -8.73 5.69
N PRO A 250 2.41 -9.99 5.22
CA PRO A 250 1.39 -10.96 5.55
C PRO A 250 1.36 -11.31 7.05
N PRO A 251 0.34 -12.02 7.50
CA PRO A 251 0.05 -12.22 8.92
C PRO A 251 1.06 -13.07 9.68
N PHE A 252 1.89 -13.83 8.97
CA PHE A 252 3.03 -14.53 9.58
C PHE A 252 4.14 -13.55 10.04
N VAL A 253 4.15 -12.30 9.56
CA VAL A 253 5.04 -11.24 10.04
C VAL A 253 4.41 -10.55 11.25
N GLN A 254 5.07 -10.63 12.39
CA GLN A 254 4.54 -10.21 13.68
C GLN A 254 5.28 -8.99 14.27
N GLY A 255 4.69 -8.37 15.29
CA GLY A 255 5.30 -7.24 16.02
C GLY A 255 5.25 -5.92 15.25
N ASN A 256 6.17 -5.01 15.55
CA ASN A 256 6.13 -3.63 15.03
C ASN A 256 6.28 -3.52 13.50
N ARG A 257 6.76 -4.58 12.83
CA ARG A 257 6.91 -4.63 11.37
C ARG A 257 5.63 -5.09 10.66
N SER A 258 4.66 -5.64 11.37
CA SER A 258 3.37 -6.01 10.80
C SER A 258 2.54 -4.77 10.43
N SER A 259 1.44 -4.98 9.70
CA SER A 259 0.42 -3.96 9.43
C SER A 259 -0.63 -3.81 10.54
N GLN A 260 -0.40 -4.39 11.72
CA GLN A 260 -1.39 -4.36 12.82
C GLN A 260 -1.76 -2.93 13.23
N TRP A 261 -0.78 -2.02 13.25
CA TRP A 261 -1.00 -0.59 13.56
C TRP A 261 -2.05 0.06 12.65
N LEU A 262 -2.13 -0.36 11.38
CA LEU A 262 -3.05 0.15 10.39
C LEU A 262 -4.42 -0.52 10.53
N TYR A 263 -4.44 -1.85 10.59
CA TYR A 263 -5.67 -2.63 10.66
C TYR A 263 -6.46 -2.40 11.96
N ASP A 264 -5.76 -2.18 13.09
CA ASP A 264 -6.41 -1.85 14.35
C ASP A 264 -7.11 -0.49 14.26
N THR A 265 -6.45 0.54 13.73
CA THR A 265 -7.06 1.86 13.55
C THR A 265 -8.20 1.84 12.54
N MET A 266 -8.08 1.08 11.44
CA MET A 266 -9.19 0.86 10.50
C MET A 266 -10.39 0.24 11.21
N ALA A 267 -10.16 -0.81 12.01
CA ALA A 267 -11.23 -1.48 12.74
C ALA A 267 -11.86 -0.58 13.81
N GLU A 268 -11.13 0.36 14.39
CA GLU A 268 -11.67 1.38 15.30
C GLU A 268 -12.54 2.42 14.57
N GLU A 269 -12.00 3.04 13.51
CA GLU A 269 -12.71 4.10 12.77
C GLU A 269 -13.92 3.56 12.00
N TRP A 270 -13.85 2.32 11.52
CA TRP A 270 -14.90 1.66 10.73
C TRP A 270 -15.87 0.81 11.56
N ALA A 271 -15.69 0.72 12.88
CA ALA A 271 -16.55 -0.06 13.78
C ALA A 271 -18.03 0.32 13.72
N THR A 272 -18.33 1.56 13.34
CA THR A 272 -19.71 2.04 13.20
C THR A 272 -20.44 1.47 11.98
N TRP A 273 -19.72 0.93 11.00
CA TRP A 273 -20.27 0.41 9.75
C TRP A 273 -20.21 -1.12 9.66
N LEU A 274 -19.25 -1.74 10.36
CA LEU A 274 -18.94 -3.16 10.21
C LEU A 274 -19.35 -3.96 11.46
N PRO A 275 -19.93 -5.17 11.29
CA PRO A 275 -20.25 -6.04 12.41
C PRO A 275 -18.97 -6.62 13.05
N ALA A 276 -19.10 -7.17 14.26
CA ALA A 276 -17.97 -7.66 15.05
C ALA A 276 -17.15 -8.73 14.32
N GLU A 277 -17.80 -9.64 13.60
CA GLU A 277 -17.15 -10.71 12.85
C GLU A 277 -16.30 -10.16 11.70
N ALA A 278 -16.76 -9.09 11.02
CA ALA A 278 -15.99 -8.44 9.97
C ALA A 278 -14.77 -7.70 10.57
N LEU A 279 -14.96 -7.03 11.71
CA LEU A 279 -13.87 -6.34 12.43
C LEU A 279 -12.79 -7.30 12.95
N GLU A 280 -13.17 -8.53 13.30
CA GLU A 280 -12.21 -9.58 13.66
C GLU A 280 -11.33 -9.94 12.48
N THR A 281 -11.92 -10.24 11.32
CA THR A 281 -11.15 -10.55 10.10
C THR A 281 -10.34 -9.37 9.56
N LEU A 282 -10.81 -8.14 9.78
CA LEU A 282 -10.09 -6.93 9.40
C LEU A 282 -8.79 -6.77 10.19
N ARG A 283 -8.81 -7.05 11.51
CA ARG A 283 -7.62 -7.00 12.37
C ARG A 283 -6.69 -8.19 12.17
N CYS A 284 -7.25 -9.35 11.86
CA CYS A 284 -6.55 -10.62 11.76
C CYS A 284 -6.65 -11.17 10.35
N ILE A 285 -6.25 -10.41 9.33
CA ILE A 285 -5.98 -11.03 8.03
C ILE A 285 -5.05 -12.22 8.33
N TRP A 286 -5.34 -13.42 7.82
CA TRP A 286 -4.72 -14.72 8.21
C TRP A 286 -3.65 -15.17 7.22
#